data_AF-A0AAF1KMC9-F1
#
_entry.id   AF-A0AAF1KMC9-F1
#
_cell.length_a   1.000
_cell.length_b   1.000
_cell.length_c   1.000
_cell.angle_alpha   90.00
_cell.angle_beta   90.00
_cell.angle_gamma   90.00
#
_symmetry.space_group_name_H-M   'P 1'
#
loop_
_entity.id
_entity.type
_entity.pdbx_description
1 polymer ?
#
loop_
_entity_poly.entity_id
_entity_poly.type
_entity_poly.pdbx_seq_one_letter_code
_entity_poly.pdbx_strand_id
1 'polypeptide(L)' 'MAEKKLTDGQRAYEAKRAAKAGMSLEKWLSQKEKRERAEEEAASKAARAATEEVKPKKTGFFSRLMEKATKPL' A
#
# COMPACT_ATOMS: atom_id res chain seq x y z
N MET A 1 -20.88 -5.54 -14.41
CA MET A 1 -19.63 -5.30 -13.66
C MET A 1 -18.52 -5.96 -14.47
N ALA A 2 -17.59 -5.21 -15.04
CA ALA A 2 -16.55 -5.78 -15.88
C ALA A 2 -15.54 -6.52 -14.98
N GLU A 3 -15.60 -7.86 -14.96
CA GLU A 3 -14.51 -8.70 -14.47
C GLU A 3 -13.26 -8.34 -15.27
N LYS A 4 -12.45 -7.43 -14.72
CA LYS A 4 -11.17 -7.02 -15.30
C LYS A 4 -10.26 -8.24 -15.24
N LYS A 5 -10.30 -9.06 -16.28
CA LYS A 5 -9.41 -10.22 -16.43
C LYS A 5 -7.97 -9.72 -16.29
N LEU A 6 -7.29 -10.20 -15.25
CA LEU A 6 -5.87 -9.92 -15.02
C LEU A 6 -5.07 -10.32 -16.26
N THR A 7 -4.10 -9.48 -16.63
CA THR A 7 -3.16 -9.80 -17.71
C THR A 7 -2.28 -10.99 -17.30
N ASP A 8 -1.69 -11.70 -18.26
CA ASP A 8 -0.85 -12.87 -17.95
C ASP A 8 0.35 -12.52 -17.06
N GLY A 9 0.94 -11.33 -17.23
CA GLY A 9 1.99 -10.83 -16.34
C GLY A 9 1.51 -10.62 -14.90
N GLN A 10 0.28 -10.12 -14.72
CA GLN A 10 -0.32 -9.97 -13.40
C GLN A 10 -0.66 -11.33 -12.78
N ARG A 11 -1.18 -12.29 -13.55
CA ARG A 11 -1.40 -13.67 -13.05
C ARG A 11 -0.11 -14.30 -12.56
N ALA A 12 0.99 -14.19 -13.29
CA ALA A 12 2.27 -14.75 -12.88
C ALA A 12 2.77 -14.14 -11.56
N TYR A 13 2.55 -12.84 -11.37
CA TYR A 13 2.88 -12.15 -10.13
C TYR A 13 2.03 -12.64 -8.95
N GLU A 14 0.71 -12.74 -9.15
CA GLU A 14 -0.22 -13.24 -8.13
C GLU A 14 0.00 -14.73 -7.83
N ALA A 15 0.40 -15.53 -8.82
CA ALA A 15 0.72 -16.95 -8.63
C ALA A 15 1.93 -17.14 -7.70
N LYS A 16 2.96 -16.27 -7.82
CA LYS A 16 4.11 -16.28 -6.89
C LYS A 16 3.68 -15.98 -5.46
N ARG A 17 2.71 -15.08 -5.28
CA ARG A 17 2.17 -14.72 -3.95
C ARG A 17 1.29 -15.82 -3.39
N ALA A 18 0.45 -16.42 -4.22
CA ALA A 18 -0.36 -17.58 -3.89
C ALA A 18 0.53 -18.75 -3.42
N ALA A 19 1.60 -19.05 -4.18
CA ALA A 19 2.60 -20.05 -3.81
C ALA A 19 3.30 -19.72 -2.49
N LYS A 20 3.68 -18.45 -2.27
CA LYS A 20 4.27 -18.00 -0.99
C LYS A 20 3.31 -18.20 0.20
N ALA A 21 2.02 -18.05 -0.03
CA ALA A 21 0.99 -18.27 0.99
C ALA A 21 0.51 -19.74 1.05
N GLY A 22 1.13 -20.65 0.28
CA GLY A 22 0.79 -22.07 0.26
C GLY A 22 -0.61 -22.37 -0.28
N MET A 23 -1.15 -21.53 -1.18
CA MET A 23 -2.50 -21.69 -1.72
C MET A 23 -2.54 -21.56 -3.24
N SER A 24 -3.66 -21.99 -3.85
CA SER A 24 -3.88 -21.86 -5.28
C SER A 24 -4.17 -20.41 -5.68
N LEU A 25 -3.86 -20.07 -6.94
CA LEU A 25 -4.06 -18.73 -7.50
C LEU A 25 -5.52 -18.26 -7.36
N GLU A 26 -6.49 -19.11 -7.69
CA GLU A 26 -7.92 -18.76 -7.57
C GLU A 26 -8.32 -18.43 -6.13
N LYS A 27 -7.84 -19.22 -5.15
CA LYS A 27 -8.13 -19.00 -3.73
C LYS A 27 -7.45 -17.72 -3.24
N TRP A 28 -6.25 -17.43 -3.73
CA TRP A 28 -5.52 -16.20 -3.45
C TRP A 28 -6.26 -14.96 -4.00
N LEU A 29 -6.73 -15.01 -5.25
CA LEU A 29 -7.49 -13.92 -5.87
C LEU A 29 -8.83 -13.68 -5.16
N SER A 30 -9.57 -14.74 -4.82
CA SER A 30 -10.83 -14.62 -4.07
C SER A 30 -10.62 -14.03 -2.67
N GLN A 31 -9.53 -14.39 -1.98
CA GLN A 31 -9.18 -13.78 -0.70
C GLN A 31 -8.72 -12.33 -0.85
N LYS A 32 -7.97 -12.02 -1.92
CA LYS A 32 -7.52 -10.67 -2.21
C LYS A 32 -8.70 -9.75 -2.48
N GLU A 33 -9.67 -10.16 -3.29
CA GLU A 33 -10.88 -9.36 -3.56
C GLU A 33 -11.67 -9.08 -2.27
N LYS A 34 -11.81 -10.10 -1.40
CA LYS A 34 -12.43 -9.93 -0.08
C LYS A 34 -11.65 -8.98 0.83
N ARG A 35 -10.31 -9.05 0.80
CA ARG A 35 -9.43 -8.15 1.56
C ARG A 35 -9.43 -6.75 1.00
N GLU A 36 -9.35 -6.56 -0.30
CA GLU A 36 -9.37 -5.26 -0.98
C GLU A 36 -10.68 -4.53 -0.65
N ARG A 37 -11.82 -5.23 -0.70
CA ARG A 37 -13.10 -4.64 -0.28
C ARG A 37 -13.14 -4.22 1.20
N ALA A 38 -12.49 -4.98 2.09
CA ALA A 38 -12.39 -4.63 3.51
C ALA A 38 -11.30 -3.56 3.78
N GLU A 39 -10.23 -3.56 3.00
CA GLU A 39 -9.12 -2.63 3.07
C GLU A 39 -9.47 -1.30 2.39
N GLU A 40 -10.36 -1.21 1.42
CA GLU A 40 -10.86 0.06 0.87
C GLU A 40 -11.65 0.85 1.93
N GLU A 41 -12.46 0.17 2.74
CA GLU A 41 -13.12 0.79 3.90
C GLU A 41 -12.11 1.23 4.97
N ALA A 42 -11.02 0.47 5.17
CA ALA A 42 -9.98 0.80 6.13
C ALA A 42 -8.99 1.87 5.61
N ALA A 43 -8.68 1.87 4.32
CA ALA A 43 -7.77 2.78 3.64
C ALA A 43 -8.42 4.15 3.45
N SER A 44 -9.74 4.24 3.28
CA SER A 44 -10.46 5.52 3.36
C SER A 44 -10.33 6.16 4.75
N LYS A 45 -10.33 5.35 5.82
CA LYS A 45 -10.06 5.82 7.19
C LYS A 45 -8.59 6.16 7.43
N ALA A 46 -7.66 5.38 6.90
CA ALA A 46 -6.23 5.64 7.02
C ALA A 46 -5.75 6.83 6.17
N ALA A 47 -6.34 7.04 4.99
CA ALA A 47 -6.10 8.21 4.14
C ALA A 47 -6.69 9.48 4.79
N ARG A 48 -7.87 9.40 5.42
CA ARG A 48 -8.40 10.50 6.24
C ARG A 48 -7.48 10.84 7.42
N ALA A 49 -6.97 9.83 8.13
CA ALA A 49 -5.99 10.03 9.19
C ALA A 49 -4.67 10.63 8.67
N ALA A 50 -4.20 10.21 7.49
CA ALA A 50 -3.03 10.78 6.84
C ALA A 50 -3.23 12.22 6.31
N THR A 51 -4.47 12.61 5.98
CA THR A 51 -4.80 14.00 5.60
C THR A 51 -5.04 14.92 6.79
N GLU A 52 -5.42 14.37 7.95
CA GLU A 52 -5.55 15.14 9.20
C GLU A 52 -4.16 15.42 9.85
N GLU A 53 -3.12 14.70 9.40
CA GLU A 53 -1.70 14.97 9.68
C GLU A 53 -1.10 16.15 8.89
N VAL A 54 -1.91 16.97 8.21
CA VAL A 54 -1.52 18.34 7.81
C VAL A 54 -1.58 19.28 9.02
N LYS A 55 -1.29 18.79 10.22
CA LYS A 55 -0.66 19.61 11.25
C LYS A 55 0.83 19.62 10.92
N PRO A 56 1.49 20.80 10.83
CA PRO A 56 2.88 20.89 10.42
C PRO A 56 3.71 19.93 11.27
N LYS A 57 4.24 18.87 10.63
CA LYS A 57 5.07 17.87 11.30
C LYS A 57 6.22 18.63 11.93
N LYS A 58 6.22 18.69 13.26
CA LYS A 58 7.27 19.35 14.05
C LYS A 58 8.61 18.90 13.48
N THR A 59 9.41 19.85 13.02
CA THR A 59 10.69 19.63 12.38
C THR A 59 11.55 18.78 13.33
N GLY A 60 11.62 17.47 13.06
CA GLY A 60 12.29 16.52 13.94
C GLY A 60 13.80 16.76 13.96
N PHE A 61 14.48 16.18 14.95
CA PHE A 61 15.94 16.29 15.09
C PHE A 61 16.70 15.93 13.80
N PHE A 62 16.28 14.85 13.11
CA PHE A 62 16.85 14.45 11.83
C PHE A 62 16.64 15.47 10.72
N SER A 63 15.47 16.11 10.68
CA SER A 63 15.19 17.16 9.68
C SER A 63 16.10 18.37 9.88
N ARG A 64 16.39 18.71 11.15
CA ARG A 64 17.32 19.80 11.50
C ARG A 64 18.78 19.45 11.21
N LEU A 65 19.17 18.18 11.37
CA LEU A 65 20.50 17.68 11.01
C LEU A 65 20.73 17.74 9.49
N MET A 66 19.74 17.31 8.70
CA MET A 66 19.80 17.38 7.24
C MET A 66 19.86 18.83 6.77
N GLU A 67 19.06 19.74 7.33
CA GLU A 67 19.11 21.16 6.96
C GLU A 67 20.49 21.78 7.22
N LYS A 68 21.16 21.42 8.32
CA LYS A 68 22.53 21.86 8.64
C LYS A 68 23.56 21.30 7.66
N ALA A 69 23.36 20.08 7.18
CA ALA A 69 24.27 19.41 6.25
C ALA A 69 24.15 19.96 4.82
N THR A 70 22.94 20.36 4.40
CA THR A 70 22.68 20.85 3.03
C THR A 70 22.84 22.36 2.88
N LYS A 71 23.05 23.12 3.96
CA LYS A 71 23.27 24.56 3.87
C LYS A 71 24.76 24.84 3.69
N PRO A 72 25.22 25.25 2.49
CA PRO A 72 26.59 25.74 2.32
C PRO A 72 26.78 27.03 3.13
N LEU A 73 27.96 27.18 3.74
CA LEU A 73 28.37 28.34 4.54
C LEU A 73 28.44 29.61 3.70
#